data_AF-A0A0R3Q0M2-F1
#
_entry.id   AF-A0A0R3Q0M2-F1
#
_cell.length_a   1.000
_cell.length_b   1.000
_cell.length_c   1.000
_cell.angle_alpha   90.00
_cell.angle_beta   90.00
_cell.angle_gamma   90.00
#
_symmetry.space_group_name_H-M   'P 1'
#
loop_
_entity.id
_entity.type
_entity.pdbx_description
1 polymer ?
#
loop_
_entity_poly.entity_id
_entity_poly.type
_entity_poly.pdbx_seq_one_letter_code
_entity_poly.pdbx_strand_id
1 'polypeptide(L)'
;MPANETLKDLNHYRAKRYSSNLTLVQKRGMREVRELIRLKTIRLSVSDKGGEFVVIPYQLDVEITKKHLEDASLYRPSSEEEFKSK
;
A
#
# COMPACT_ATOMS: atom_id res chain seq x y z
N MET A 1 9.68 18.08 31.75
CA MET A 1 9.24 16.75 32.27
C MET A 1 8.09 16.13 31.44
N PRO A 2 8.15 15.93 30.10
CA PRO A 2 7.11 15.19 29.36
C PRO A 2 7.52 13.75 28.96
N ALA A 3 8.80 13.39 29.08
CA ALA A 3 9.33 12.09 28.62
C ALA A 3 8.83 10.89 29.45
N ASN A 4 8.41 11.12 30.71
CA ASN A 4 8.00 10.04 31.60
C ASN A 4 6.55 9.59 31.37
N GLU A 5 5.69 10.48 30.86
CA GLU A 5 4.31 10.14 30.50
C GLU A 5 4.26 9.40 29.17
N THR A 6 4.99 9.88 28.16
CA THR A 6 5.10 9.19 26.87
C THR A 6 5.69 7.78 26.99
N LEU A 7 6.67 7.57 27.86
CA LEU A 7 7.22 6.24 28.15
C LEU A 7 6.22 5.32 28.86
N LYS A 8 5.36 5.86 29.73
CA LYS A 8 4.28 5.09 30.38
C LYS A 8 3.23 4.68 29.38
N ASP A 9 2.80 5.59 28.51
CA ASP A 9 1.84 5.28 27.45
C ASP A 9 2.39 4.23 26.49
N LEU A 10 3.63 4.39 26.03
CA LEU A 10 4.28 3.42 25.15
C LEU A 10 4.34 2.03 25.79
N ASN A 11 4.70 1.94 27.07
CA ASN A 11 4.74 0.68 27.81
C ASN A 11 3.34 0.09 28.02
N HIS A 12 2.32 0.91 28.27
CA HIS A 12 0.93 0.48 28.38
C HIS A 12 0.44 -0.17 27.07
N TYR A 13 0.71 0.46 25.92
CA TYR A 13 0.35 -0.10 24.61
C TYR A 13 1.23 -1.27 24.19
N ARG A 14 2.49 -1.32 24.61
CA ARG A 14 3.40 -2.47 24.39
C ARG A 14 2.95 -3.72 25.15
N ALA A 15 2.42 -3.56 26.36
CA ALA A 15 1.88 -4.65 27.15
C ALA A 15 0.48 -5.10 26.69
N LYS A 16 -0.25 -4.22 25.99
CA LYS A 16 -1.54 -4.52 25.38
C LYS A 16 -1.31 -5.49 24.22
N ARG A 17 -1.56 -6.78 24.44
CA ARG A 17 -1.56 -7.77 23.34
C ARG A 17 -2.51 -7.27 22.26
N TYR A 18 -1.99 -7.04 21.06
CA TYR A 18 -2.79 -6.67 19.90
C TYR A 18 -3.86 -7.75 19.66
N SER A 19 -5.10 -7.46 20.07
CA SER A 19 -6.24 -8.29 19.75
C SER A 19 -6.82 -7.80 18.43
N SER A 20 -6.59 -8.57 17.38
CA SER A 20 -7.25 -8.32 16.11
C SER A 20 -8.77 -8.48 16.28
N ASN A 21 -9.53 -7.48 15.87
CA ASN A 21 -10.99 -7.50 15.79
C ASN A 21 -11.52 -8.36 14.63
N LEU A 22 -10.63 -9.07 13.91
CA LEU A 22 -10.99 -9.94 12.81
C LEU A 22 -11.36 -11.34 13.30
N THR A 23 -12.46 -11.86 12.74
CA THR A 23 -12.81 -13.28 12.82
C THR A 23 -11.74 -14.15 12.16
N LEU A 24 -11.75 -15.45 12.46
CA LEU A 24 -10.82 -16.41 11.84
C LEU A 24 -10.97 -16.45 10.31
N VAL A 25 -12.20 -16.34 9.81
CA VAL A 25 -12.50 -16.30 8.37
C VAL A 25 -11.91 -15.04 7.73
N GLN A 26 -12.10 -13.87 8.35
CA GLN A 26 -11.51 -12.62 7.86
C GLN A 26 -9.98 -12.67 7.88
N LYS A 27 -9.37 -13.22 8.94
CA LYS A 27 -7.90 -13.42 9.00
C LYS A 27 -7.40 -14.31 7.87
N ARG A 28 -8.16 -15.33 7.48
CA ARG A 28 -7.85 -16.18 6.33
C ARG A 28 -7.98 -15.42 5.02
N GLY A 29 -9.08 -14.71 4.80
CA GLY A 29 -9.27 -13.86 3.61
C GLY A 29 -8.14 -12.84 3.45
N MET A 30 -7.69 -12.21 4.54
CA MET A 30 -6.55 -11.29 4.51
C MET A 30 -5.22 -11.96 4.15
N ARG A 31 -5.04 -13.26 4.43
CA ARG A 31 -3.87 -14.00 3.95
C ARG A 31 -3.98 -14.29 2.45
N GLU A 32 -5.16 -14.70 1.98
CA GLU A 32 -5.42 -14.99 0.57
C GLU A 32 -5.25 -13.74 -0.30
N VAL A 33 -5.80 -12.59 0.11
CA VAL A 33 -5.59 -11.31 -0.60
C VAL A 33 -4.12 -10.94 -0.69
N ARG A 34 -3.36 -11.07 0.43
CA ARG A 34 -1.93 -10.79 0.43
C ARG A 34 -1.16 -11.72 -0.51
N GLU A 35 -1.56 -12.98 -0.58
CA GLU A 35 -0.96 -13.95 -1.49
C GLU A 35 -1.23 -13.58 -2.95
N LEU A 36 -2.45 -13.19 -3.30
CA LEU A 36 -2.80 -12.73 -4.65
C LEU A 36 -2.00 -11.47 -5.07
N ILE A 37 -1.74 -10.56 -4.14
CA ILE A 37 -0.87 -9.39 -4.38
C ILE A 37 0.59 -9.84 -4.57
N ARG A 38 1.09 -10.71 -3.68
CA ARG A 38 2.47 -11.24 -3.72
C ARG A 38 2.76 -11.98 -5.02
N LEU A 39 1.79 -12.77 -5.50
CA LEU A 39 1.85 -13.52 -6.75
C LEU A 39 1.61 -12.63 -7.98
N LYS A 40 1.38 -11.32 -7.80
CA LYS A 40 1.05 -10.37 -8.88
C LYS A 40 -0.14 -10.85 -9.72
N THR A 41 -1.14 -11.43 -9.08
CA THR A 41 -2.42 -11.75 -9.73
C THR A 41 -3.31 -10.51 -9.77
N ILE A 42 -3.28 -9.73 -8.68
CA ILE A 42 -4.05 -8.49 -8.56
C ILE A 42 -3.18 -7.33 -8.08
N ARG A 43 -3.55 -6.11 -8.44
CA ARG A 43 -3.25 -4.88 -7.70
C ARG A 43 -4.45 -4.52 -6.84
N LEU A 44 -4.19 -4.24 -5.57
CA LEU A 44 -5.17 -3.67 -4.65
C LEU A 44 -4.80 -2.19 -4.41
N SER A 45 -5.76 -1.28 -4.57
CA SER A 45 -5.60 0.14 -4.27
C SER A 45 -6.84 0.74 -3.63
N VAL A 46 -6.76 2.05 -3.37
CA VAL A 46 -7.85 2.84 -2.80
C VAL A 46 -8.33 3.84 -3.85
N SER A 47 -9.65 3.94 -4.00
CA SER A 47 -10.36 4.90 -4.86
C SER A 47 -10.10 6.32 -4.39
N ASP A 48 -9.81 7.21 -5.34
CA ASP A 48 -9.59 8.64 -5.11
C ASP A 48 -10.88 9.39 -4.72
N LYS A 49 -12.05 8.86 -5.09
CA LYS A 49 -13.36 9.52 -4.92
C LYS A 49 -14.09 9.17 -3.63
N GLY A 50 -13.82 8.01 -3.04
CA GLY A 50 -14.59 7.52 -1.89
C GLY A 50 -13.83 6.61 -0.94
N GLY A 51 -12.55 6.36 -1.18
CA GLY A 51 -11.74 5.52 -0.30
C GLY A 51 -12.08 4.02 -0.38
N GLU A 52 -12.93 3.61 -1.33
CA GLU A 52 -13.24 2.19 -1.54
C GLU A 52 -12.02 1.44 -2.06
N PHE A 53 -11.96 0.15 -1.76
CA PHE A 53 -10.94 -0.71 -2.32
C PHE A 53 -11.23 -1.02 -3.78
N VAL A 54 -10.20 -0.88 -4.61
CA VAL A 54 -10.23 -1.21 -6.04
C VAL A 54 -9.29 -2.39 -6.27
N VAL A 55 -9.81 -3.44 -6.89
CA VAL A 55 -9.06 -4.65 -7.25
C VAL A 55 -8.95 -4.72 -8.77
N ILE A 56 -7.72 -4.76 -9.28
CA ILE A 56 -7.44 -4.77 -10.72
C ILE A 56 -6.56 -5.98 -11.03
N PRO A 57 -6.80 -6.75 -12.11
CA PRO A 57 -5.85 -7.75 -12.56
C PRO A 57 -4.48 -7.11 -12.84
N TYR A 58 -3.40 -7.67 -12.29
CA TYR A 58 -2.08 -7.05 -12.38
C TYR A 58 -1.65 -6.80 -13.84
N GLN A 59 -1.96 -7.73 -14.74
CA GLN A 59 -1.64 -7.59 -16.16
C GLN A 59 -2.30 -6.35 -16.78
N LEU A 60 -3.58 -6.13 -16.48
CA LEU A 60 -4.32 -4.96 -16.95
C LEU A 60 -3.73 -3.67 -16.40
N ASP A 61 -3.33 -3.67 -15.13
CA ASP A 61 -2.68 -2.52 -14.50
C ASP A 61 -1.36 -2.14 -15.18
N VAL A 62 -0.54 -3.13 -15.51
CA VAL A 62 0.72 -2.95 -16.24
C VAL A 62 0.45 -2.39 -17.64
N GLU A 63 -0.54 -2.92 -18.35
CA GLU A 63 -0.90 -2.46 -19.70
C GLU A 63 -1.42 -1.02 -19.70
N ILE A 64 -2.29 -0.67 -18.76
CA ILE A 64 -2.78 0.70 -18.58
C ILE A 64 -1.60 1.63 -18.29
N THR A 65 -0.73 1.25 -17.36
CA THR A 65 0.44 2.06 -16.97
C THR A 65 1.38 2.27 -18.15
N LYS A 66 1.70 1.22 -18.91
CA LYS A 66 2.57 1.31 -20.09
C LYS A 66 1.97 2.24 -21.14
N LYS A 67 0.70 2.02 -21.50
CA LYS A 67 0.00 2.85 -22.48
C LYS A 67 -0.06 4.32 -22.06
N HIS A 68 -0.20 4.58 -20.76
CA HIS A 68 -0.20 5.95 -20.25
C HIS A 68 1.18 6.61 -20.32
N LEU A 69 2.25 5.86 -20.02
CA LEU A 69 3.63 6.35 -20.09
C LEU A 69 4.16 6.54 -21.52
N GLU A 70 3.51 5.95 -22.53
CA GLU A 70 3.83 6.16 -23.95
C GLU A 70 3.48 7.57 -24.45
N ASP A 71 2.70 8.34 -23.70
CA ASP A 71 2.34 9.71 -24.05
C ASP A 71 3.55 10.66 -23.90
N ALA A 72 4.29 10.82 -24.98
CA ALA A 72 5.46 11.70 -25.06
C ALA A 72 5.12 13.20 -24.96
N SER A 73 3.83 13.60 -25.03
CA SER A 73 3.41 14.98 -24.77
C SER A 73 3.35 15.29 -23.27
N LEU A 74 3.20 14.26 -22.44
CA LEU A 74 3.10 14.37 -20.98
C LEU A 74 4.37 13.88 -20.27
N TYR A 75 4.97 12.79 -20.73
CA TYR A 75 6.09 12.13 -20.08
C TYR A 75 7.36 12.15 -20.93
N ARG A 76 8.51 12.31 -20.26
CA ARG A 76 9.83 12.06 -20.84
C ARG A 76 10.68 11.23 -19.87
N PRO A 77 11.61 10.40 -20.35
CA PRO A 77 12.59 9.76 -19.48
C PRO A 77 13.38 10.81 -18.69
N SER A 78 13.52 10.59 -17.38
CA SER A 78 14.38 11.40 -16.52
C SER A 78 15.83 10.99 -16.70
N SER A 79 16.76 11.94 -16.58
CA SER A 79 18.19 11.64 -16.52
C SER A 79 18.66 11.35 -15.08
N GLU A 80 19.81 10.70 -14.93
CA GLU A 80 20.43 10.44 -13.62
C GLU A 80 20.87 11.75 -12.94
N GLU A 81 21.34 12.71 -13.72
CA GLU A 81 21.71 14.05 -13.28
C GLU A 81 20.49 14.81 -12.76
N GLU A 82 19.37 14.78 -13.49
CA GLU A 82 18.09 15.38 -13.05
C GLU A 82 17.59 14.74 -11.75
N PHE A 83 17.80 13.44 -11.56
CA PHE A 83 17.43 12.74 -10.34
C PHE A 83 18.34 13.10 -9.15
N LYS A 84 19.63 13.31 -9.40
CA LYS A 84 20.64 13.61 -8.37
C LYS A 84 20.75 15.10 -8.05
N SER A 85 20.31 15.99 -8.95
CA SER A 85 20.29 17.42 -8.70
C SER A 85 19.19 17.74 -7.68
N LYS A 86 19.60 18.01 -6.44
CA LYS A 86 18.80 18.67 -5.41
C LYS A 86 19.41 20.01 -5.09
#